data_AF-A0AAW0GLX5-F1
#
_entry.id   AF-A0AAW0GLX5-F1
#
_cell.length_a   1.000
_cell.length_b   1.000
_cell.length_c   1.000
_cell.angle_alpha   90.00
_cell.angle_beta   90.00
_cell.angle_gamma   90.00
#
_symmetry.space_group_name_H-M   'P 1'
#
loop_
_entity.id
_entity.type
_entity.pdbx_description
1 polymer ?
#
loop_
_entity_poly.entity_id
_entity_poly.type
_entity_poly.pdbx_seq_one_letter_code
_entity_poly.pdbx_strand_id
1 'polypeptide(L)'
;MFDPDRSLLNPKFEGYKLDALDQDKAVSRFPVDYHASQTNASGRSPLSFQEVQSRIRHNHLTISPNGKAVYIDAEFRVISVDTDEATFAPTFNVLYELPRQIQTDSSDSLHREYPSSAFIDSNHLLVADGHGNLYVLYLSDEGQGQAHQLI
;
A
#
# COMPACT_ATOMS: atom_id res chain seq x y z
N MET A 1 37.86 46.97 -0.09
CA MET A 1 36.44 46.92 -0.47
C MET A 1 36.38 46.10 -1.74
N PHE A 2 35.68 44.96 -1.74
CA PHE A 2 35.60 44.09 -2.91
C PHE A 2 34.43 44.57 -3.78
N ASP A 3 34.71 45.04 -4.99
CA ASP A 3 33.68 45.38 -5.97
C ASP A 3 33.30 44.09 -6.72
N PRO A 4 32.06 43.59 -6.54
CA PRO A 4 31.64 42.34 -7.18
C PRO A 4 31.59 42.53 -8.70
N ASP A 5 32.35 41.69 -9.42
CA ASP A 5 32.37 41.68 -10.88
C ASP A 5 31.09 41.02 -11.42
N ARG A 6 30.17 41.87 -11.88
CA ARG A 6 28.89 41.46 -12.46
C ARG A 6 29.00 40.82 -13.84
N SER A 7 30.18 40.85 -14.48
CA SER A 7 30.40 40.17 -15.76
C SER A 7 30.45 38.64 -15.63
N LEU A 8 30.65 38.13 -14.40
CA LEU A 8 30.62 36.70 -14.07
C LEU A 8 29.21 36.18 -13.76
N LEU A 9 28.19 37.04 -13.75
CA LEU A 9 26.80 36.57 -13.66
C LEU A 9 26.46 35.84 -14.95
N ASN A 10 26.08 34.56 -14.85
CA ASN A 10 25.55 33.81 -15.98
C ASN A 10 24.08 34.19 -16.16
N PRO A 11 23.70 35.02 -17.16
CA PRO A 11 22.32 35.41 -17.38
C PRO A 11 21.43 34.24 -17.84
N LYS A 12 22.04 33.10 -18.21
CA LYS A 12 21.31 31.86 -18.51
C LYS A 12 20.99 31.02 -17.27
N PHE A 13 21.49 31.42 -16.10
CA PHE A 13 21.09 30.85 -14.82
C PHE A 13 19.77 31.50 -14.38
N GLU A 14 18.76 31.43 -15.25
CA GLU A 14 17.36 31.49 -14.86
C GLU A 14 17.19 30.27 -13.95
N GLY A 15 17.17 30.48 -12.62
CA GLY A 15 17.06 29.38 -11.67
C GLY A 15 15.92 28.48 -12.11
N TYR A 16 16.19 27.19 -12.32
CA TYR A 16 15.24 26.21 -12.84
C TYR A 16 13.90 26.37 -12.11
N LYS A 17 13.01 27.19 -12.68
CA LYS A 17 11.64 27.25 -12.24
C LYS A 17 11.11 25.91 -12.70
N LEU A 18 10.99 24.99 -11.74
CA LEU A 18 10.22 23.79 -11.94
C LEU A 18 8.84 24.28 -12.34
N ASP A 19 8.58 24.31 -13.64
CA ASP A 19 7.25 24.59 -14.15
C ASP A 19 6.34 23.58 -13.47
N ALA A 20 5.37 24.10 -12.71
CA ALA A 20 4.47 23.25 -11.96
C ALA A 20 3.76 22.33 -12.96
N LEU A 21 4.00 21.02 -12.83
CA LEU A 21 3.31 20.03 -13.65
C LEU A 21 1.82 20.23 -13.43
N ASP A 22 1.10 20.46 -14.52
CA ASP A 22 -0.34 20.52 -14.51
C ASP A 22 -0.87 19.16 -14.03
N GLN A 23 -1.34 19.11 -12.79
CA GLN A 23 -1.68 17.85 -12.12
C GLN A 23 -2.74 17.07 -12.90
N ASP A 24 -3.65 17.77 -13.58
CA ASP A 24 -4.71 17.15 -14.36
C ASP A 24 -4.18 16.45 -15.62
N LYS A 25 -2.96 16.78 -16.04
CA LYS A 25 -2.25 16.11 -17.15
C LYS A 25 -1.24 15.07 -16.67
N ALA A 26 -0.87 15.10 -15.39
CA ALA A 26 0.18 14.25 -14.82
C ALA A 26 -0.38 13.12 -13.92
N VAL A 27 -1.59 13.25 -13.41
CA VAL A 27 -2.18 12.33 -12.42
C VAL A 27 -3.60 11.95 -12.80
N SER A 28 -3.81 10.67 -13.08
CA SER A 28 -5.14 10.07 -13.18
C SER A 28 -5.61 9.61 -11.79
N ARG A 29 -6.88 9.90 -11.46
CA ARG A 29 -7.49 9.53 -10.17
C ARG A 29 -8.69 8.63 -10.44
N PHE A 30 -8.75 7.50 -9.76
CA PHE A 30 -9.83 6.53 -9.90
C PHE A 30 -10.46 6.26 -8.53
N PRO A 31 -11.80 6.12 -8.46
CA PRO A 31 -12.45 5.65 -7.25
C PRO A 31 -11.99 4.23 -6.96
N VAL A 32 -11.82 3.91 -5.68
CA VAL A 32 -11.44 2.58 -5.22
C VAL A 32 -12.70 1.90 -4.68
N ASP A 33 -13.06 0.74 -5.22
CA ASP A 33 -14.27 0.01 -4.83
C ASP A 33 -14.18 -0.57 -3.41
N TYR A 34 -12.96 -0.92 -2.98
CA TYR A 34 -12.67 -1.52 -1.68
C TYR A 34 -11.77 -0.60 -0.85
N HIS A 35 -12.31 0.09 0.14
CA HIS A 35 -11.55 1.05 0.94
C HIS A 35 -10.63 0.36 1.95
N ALA A 36 -9.36 0.76 2.00
CA ALA A 36 -8.45 0.40 3.07
C ALA A 36 -8.86 1.07 4.39
N SER A 37 -8.79 0.34 5.51
CA SER A 37 -9.02 0.90 6.85
C SER A 37 -7.71 1.10 7.57
N GLN A 38 -7.56 2.27 8.21
CA GLN A 38 -6.53 2.52 9.20
C GLN A 38 -7.02 2.21 10.63
N THR A 39 -8.29 1.83 10.79
CA THR A 39 -9.01 1.77 12.07
C THR A 39 -8.84 0.42 12.79
N ASN A 40 -7.62 0.04 13.14
CA ASN A 40 -7.37 -1.13 14.00
C ASN A 40 -6.70 -0.76 15.34
N ALA A 41 -6.84 0.47 15.81
CA ALA A 41 -6.50 0.82 17.19
C ALA A 41 -7.67 0.43 18.10
N SER A 42 -7.56 -0.71 18.79
CA SER A 42 -8.32 -0.89 20.03
C SER A 42 -7.95 0.28 20.95
N GLY A 43 -8.90 1.20 21.19
CA GLY A 43 -8.69 2.41 21.99
C GLY A 43 -8.46 2.15 23.48
N ARG A 44 -8.11 0.91 23.87
CA ARG A 44 -7.98 0.49 25.27
C ARG A 44 -6.57 0.72 25.85
N SER A 45 -5.55 1.01 25.03
CA SER A 45 -4.19 1.35 25.51
C SER A 45 -3.54 2.46 24.67
N PRO A 46 -2.83 3.43 25.28
CA PRO A 46 -2.03 4.39 24.52
C PRO A 46 -0.96 3.66 23.70
N LEU A 47 -0.86 4.04 22.41
CA LEU A 47 0.15 3.52 21.50
C LEU A 47 1.52 4.15 21.82
N SER A 48 2.57 3.35 21.76
CA SER A 48 3.94 3.86 21.77
C SER A 48 4.23 4.70 20.52
N PHE A 49 5.22 5.58 20.61
CA PHE A 49 5.66 6.38 19.47
C PHE A 49 6.11 5.51 18.28
N GLN A 50 6.78 4.39 18.55
CA GLN A 50 7.21 3.44 17.53
C GLN A 50 6.02 2.82 16.80
N GLU A 51 4.97 2.45 17.53
CA GLU A 51 3.74 1.97 16.93
C GLU A 51 3.13 3.05 16.04
N VAL A 52 2.91 4.27 16.56
CA VAL A 52 2.36 5.38 15.78
C VAL A 52 3.15 5.63 14.49
N GLN A 53 4.48 5.66 14.58
CA GLN A 53 5.35 5.82 13.42
C GLN A 53 5.21 4.66 12.42
N SER A 54 5.14 3.42 12.92
CA SER A 54 4.92 2.23 12.10
C SER A 54 3.57 2.31 11.37
N ARG A 55 2.50 2.75 12.05
CA ARG A 55 1.16 2.92 11.47
C ARG A 55 1.15 3.97 10.36
N ILE A 56 1.79 5.12 10.59
CA ILE A 56 1.87 6.21 9.60
C ILE A 56 2.63 5.76 8.34
N ARG A 57 3.63 4.88 8.49
CA ARG A 57 4.46 4.39 7.39
C ARG A 57 3.93 3.11 6.75
N HIS A 58 2.86 2.52 7.27
CA HIS A 58 2.35 1.26 6.77
C HIS A 58 1.84 1.46 5.34
N ASN A 59 2.54 0.86 4.38
CA ASN A 59 2.14 0.89 2.99
C ASN A 59 1.12 -0.23 2.76
N HIS A 60 -0.10 0.16 2.45
CA HIS A 60 -1.16 -0.78 2.14
C HIS A 60 -1.03 -1.39 0.74
N LEU A 61 -0.21 -0.82 -0.14
CA LEU A 61 -0.05 -1.23 -1.53
C LEU A 61 1.31 -1.90 -1.78
N THR A 62 1.29 -3.14 -2.22
CA THR A 62 2.46 -3.91 -2.61
C THR A 62 2.44 -4.13 -4.12
N ILE A 63 3.57 -3.89 -4.79
CA ILE A 63 3.71 -4.05 -6.25
C ILE A 63 4.63 -5.23 -6.52
N SER A 64 4.21 -6.11 -7.43
CA SER A 64 4.98 -7.26 -7.89
C SER A 64 6.00 -6.85 -8.97
N PRO A 65 7.00 -7.70 -9.27
CA PRO A 65 7.98 -7.42 -10.32
C PRO A 65 7.38 -7.22 -11.72
N ASN A 66 6.19 -7.75 -12.00
CA ASN A 66 5.49 -7.61 -13.28
C ASN A 66 4.54 -6.40 -13.34
N GLY A 67 4.47 -5.59 -12.28
CA GLY A 67 3.64 -4.38 -12.23
C GLY A 67 2.22 -4.60 -11.69
N LYS A 68 1.81 -5.83 -11.38
CA LYS A 68 0.55 -6.09 -10.66
C LYS A 68 0.64 -5.59 -9.24
N ALA A 69 -0.35 -4.85 -8.76
CA ALA A 69 -0.37 -4.36 -7.39
C ALA A 69 -1.45 -5.06 -6.56
N VAL A 70 -1.24 -5.12 -5.24
CA VAL A 70 -2.18 -5.73 -4.29
C VAL A 70 -2.26 -4.86 -3.05
N TYR A 71 -3.45 -4.75 -2.48
CA TYR A 71 -3.66 -4.17 -1.15
C TYR A 71 -4.67 -4.97 -0.34
N ILE A 72 -4.75 -4.68 0.96
CA ILE A 72 -5.71 -5.31 1.87
C ILE A 72 -6.69 -4.25 2.34
N ASP A 73 -7.98 -4.51 2.16
CA ASP A 73 -9.03 -3.55 2.49
C ASP A 73 -9.45 -3.61 3.97
N ALA A 74 -10.38 -2.73 4.36
CA ALA A 74 -10.98 -2.69 5.70
C ALA A 74 -11.60 -4.01 6.16
N GLU A 75 -12.01 -4.80 5.18
CA GLU A 75 -12.82 -5.99 5.32
C GLU A 75 -12.00 -7.28 5.28
N PHE A 76 -10.66 -7.14 5.39
CA PHE A 76 -9.69 -8.23 5.35
C PHE A 76 -9.68 -8.97 4.00
N ARG A 77 -10.07 -8.30 2.92
CA ARG A 77 -9.99 -8.82 1.55
C ARG A 77 -8.66 -8.42 0.92
N VAL A 78 -8.01 -9.38 0.31
CA VAL A 78 -6.81 -9.17 -0.51
C VAL A 78 -7.27 -8.81 -1.91
N ILE A 79 -7.01 -7.57 -2.33
CA ILE A 79 -7.49 -6.99 -3.58
C ILE A 79 -6.32 -6.83 -4.55
N SER A 80 -6.41 -7.39 -5.75
CA SER A 80 -5.50 -7.05 -6.84
C SER A 80 -5.95 -5.80 -7.59
N VAL A 81 -4.96 -5.05 -8.05
CA VAL A 81 -5.10 -3.91 -8.94
C VAL A 81 -4.35 -4.22 -10.22
N ASP A 82 -5.11 -4.41 -11.29
CA ASP A 82 -4.60 -4.61 -12.63
C ASP A 82 -4.88 -3.35 -13.45
N THR A 83 -3.86 -2.80 -14.10
CA THR A 83 -3.97 -1.54 -14.84
C THR A 83 -3.99 -1.82 -16.33
N ASP A 84 -5.00 -1.33 -17.05
CA ASP A 84 -5.03 -1.43 -18.50
C ASP A 84 -3.91 -0.59 -19.14
N GLU A 85 -3.09 -1.20 -20.00
CA GLU A 85 -1.91 -0.52 -20.57
C GLU A 85 -2.26 0.65 -21.50
N ALA A 86 -3.44 0.62 -22.13
CA ALA A 86 -3.85 1.65 -23.07
C ALA A 86 -4.47 2.88 -22.39
N THR A 87 -5.25 2.65 -21.33
CA THR A 87 -6.06 3.68 -20.65
C THR A 87 -5.54 4.06 -19.26
N PHE A 88 -4.63 3.27 -18.71
CA PHE A 88 -4.20 3.32 -17.31
C PHE A 88 -5.36 3.22 -16.30
N ALA A 89 -6.50 2.69 -16.72
CA ALA A 89 -7.63 2.47 -15.85
C ALA A 89 -7.40 1.22 -14.98
N PRO A 90 -7.49 1.34 -13.64
CA PRO A 90 -7.35 0.19 -12.75
C PRO A 90 -8.64 -0.64 -12.74
N THR A 91 -8.46 -1.95 -12.59
CA THR A 91 -9.51 -2.91 -12.29
C THR A 91 -9.19 -3.59 -10.96
N PHE A 92 -10.22 -3.76 -10.12
CA PHE A 92 -10.07 -4.28 -8.77
C PHE A 92 -10.70 -5.66 -8.66
N ASN A 93 -9.92 -6.66 -8.31
CA ASN A 93 -10.39 -8.04 -8.16
C ASN A 93 -10.09 -8.57 -6.76
N VAL A 94 -11.07 -9.21 -6.12
CA VAL A 94 -10.87 -9.88 -4.83
C VAL A 94 -10.13 -11.19 -5.10
N LEU A 95 -8.89 -11.29 -4.61
CA LEU A 95 -8.09 -12.51 -4.72
C LEU A 95 -8.44 -13.52 -3.64
N TYR A 96 -8.67 -13.02 -2.42
CA TYR A 96 -8.92 -13.86 -1.24
C TYR A 96 -9.54 -13.05 -0.10
N GLU A 97 -10.34 -13.70 0.75
CA GLU A 97 -10.87 -13.10 1.99
C GLU A 97 -10.19 -13.74 3.19
N LEU A 98 -9.42 -12.97 3.96
CA LEU A 98 -8.77 -13.48 5.16
C LEU A 98 -9.82 -13.74 6.25
N PRO A 99 -9.69 -14.83 7.02
CA PRO A 99 -10.58 -15.11 8.14
C PRO A 99 -10.59 -13.95 9.15
N ARG A 100 -11.79 -13.45 9.45
CA ARG A 100 -11.97 -12.48 10.54
C ARG A 100 -12.10 -13.23 11.85
N GLN A 101 -11.17 -13.01 12.77
CA GLN A 101 -11.33 -13.57 14.11
C GLN A 101 -12.47 -12.85 14.85
N ILE A 102 -13.49 -13.61 15.26
CA ILE A 102 -14.54 -13.14 16.16
C ILE A 102 -13.91 -13.03 17.55
N GLN A 103 -13.56 -11.82 17.98
CA GLN A 103 -13.04 -11.61 19.32
C GLN A 103 -14.19 -11.48 20.33
N THR A 104 -14.29 -12.45 21.25
CA THR A 104 -14.94 -12.24 22.54
C THR A 104 -14.05 -11.34 23.39
N ASP A 105 -14.62 -10.27 23.96
CA ASP A 105 -13.99 -9.16 24.70
C ASP A 105 -13.05 -9.51 25.88
N SER A 106 -12.79 -10.79 26.14
CA SER A 106 -12.25 -11.30 27.42
C SER A 106 -10.80 -11.80 27.39
N SER A 107 -10.07 -11.74 26.27
CA SER A 107 -8.63 -12.02 26.26
C SER A 107 -7.81 -10.74 26.08
N ASP A 108 -7.01 -10.45 27.09
CA ASP A 108 -6.12 -9.31 27.22
C ASP A 108 -5.16 -9.16 26.03
N SER A 109 -5.22 -8.00 25.38
CA SER A 109 -4.10 -7.24 24.80
C SER A 109 -2.95 -7.99 24.09
N LEU A 110 -3.20 -8.52 22.89
CA LEU A 110 -2.17 -8.48 21.83
C LEU A 110 -2.45 -7.27 20.94
N HIS A 111 -1.47 -6.37 20.84
CA HIS A 111 -1.50 -5.23 19.92
C HIS A 111 -1.73 -5.76 18.51
N ARG A 112 -2.92 -5.50 17.94
CA ARG A 112 -3.23 -5.93 16.57
C ARG A 112 -2.28 -5.25 15.60
N GLU A 113 -1.57 -6.05 14.81
CA GLU A 113 -0.77 -5.54 13.70
C GLU A 113 -1.66 -5.32 12.47
N TYR A 114 -1.22 -4.47 11.55
CA TYR A 114 -1.94 -4.34 10.28
C TYR A 114 -1.66 -5.57 9.42
N PRO A 115 -2.67 -6.08 8.71
CA PRO A 115 -2.41 -7.10 7.71
C PRO A 115 -1.45 -6.52 6.68
N SER A 116 -0.54 -7.34 6.18
CA SER A 116 0.50 -6.91 5.23
C SER A 116 0.67 -7.94 4.13
N SER A 117 1.21 -7.53 2.99
CA SER A 117 1.47 -8.43 1.88
C SER A 117 2.80 -8.16 1.21
N ALA A 118 3.42 -9.20 0.67
CA ALA A 118 4.69 -9.13 -0.04
C ALA A 118 4.74 -10.17 -1.16
N PHE A 119 5.20 -9.76 -2.35
CA PHE A 119 5.45 -10.70 -3.45
C PHE A 119 6.78 -11.41 -3.25
N ILE A 120 6.78 -12.74 -3.42
CA ILE A 120 8.02 -13.52 -3.58
C ILE A 120 8.47 -13.43 -5.04
N ASP A 121 7.52 -13.59 -5.96
CA ASP A 121 7.69 -13.47 -7.39
C ASP A 121 6.36 -12.99 -8.02
N SER A 122 6.22 -13.07 -9.35
CA SER A 122 5.02 -12.62 -10.07
C SER A 122 3.74 -13.37 -9.71
N ASN A 123 3.85 -14.60 -9.19
CA ASN A 123 2.72 -15.52 -8.99
C ASN A 123 2.55 -15.94 -7.53
N HIS A 124 3.50 -15.64 -6.65
CA HIS A 124 3.43 -15.99 -5.22
C HIS A 124 3.36 -14.74 -4.36
N LEU A 125 2.26 -14.62 -3.62
CA LEU A 125 1.99 -13.52 -2.71
C LEU A 125 1.90 -14.04 -1.27
N LEU A 126 2.74 -13.51 -0.40
CA LEU A 126 2.61 -13.70 1.05
C LEU A 126 1.64 -12.66 1.61
N VAL A 127 0.73 -13.10 2.47
CA VAL A 127 -0.21 -12.24 3.17
C VAL A 127 -0.21 -12.60 4.65
N ALA A 128 0.13 -11.64 5.51
CA ALA A 128 -0.01 -11.78 6.96
C ALA A 128 -1.31 -11.10 7.40
N ASP A 129 -2.09 -11.75 8.27
CA ASP A 129 -3.37 -11.20 8.75
C ASP A 129 -3.25 -10.23 9.93
N GLY A 130 -2.04 -10.00 10.44
CA GLY A 130 -1.79 -9.18 11.63
C GLY A 130 -2.26 -9.81 12.95
N HIS A 131 -2.69 -11.08 12.91
CA HIS A 131 -3.16 -11.89 14.04
C HIS A 131 -2.35 -13.18 14.22
N GLY A 132 -1.16 -13.24 13.61
CA GLY A 132 -0.22 -14.34 13.75
C GLY A 132 -0.33 -15.43 12.69
N ASN A 133 -1.17 -15.28 11.65
CA ASN A 133 -1.19 -16.22 10.52
C ASN A 133 -0.54 -15.61 9.28
N LEU A 134 0.16 -16.48 8.55
CA LEU A 134 0.74 -16.18 7.24
C LEU A 134 0.10 -17.10 6.19
N TYR A 135 -0.35 -16.49 5.11
CA TYR A 135 -0.99 -17.13 3.97
C TYR A 135 -0.08 -16.99 2.75
N VAL A 136 0.05 -18.07 1.98
CA VAL A 136 0.71 -18.05 0.68
C VAL A 136 -0.36 -18.16 -0.39
N LEU A 137 -0.55 -17.11 -1.18
CA LEU A 137 -1.50 -17.08 -2.29
C LEU A 137 -0.76 -17.36 -3.60
N TYR A 138 -1.23 -18.36 -4.34
CA TYR A 138 -0.84 -18.58 -5.73
C TYR A 138 -1.78 -17.82 -6.65
N LEU A 139 -1.23 -16.87 -7.40
CA LEU A 139 -1.96 -16.06 -8.37
C LEU A 139 -1.89 -16.74 -9.73
N SER A 140 -3.03 -17.19 -10.21
CA SER A 140 -3.19 -17.66 -11.59
C SER A 140 -3.61 -16.49 -12.50
N ASP A 141 -3.34 -16.59 -13.80
CA ASP A 141 -3.76 -15.59 -14.80
C ASP A 141 -5.30 -15.41 -14.84
N GLU A 142 -6.06 -16.37 -14.29
CA GLU A 142 -7.53 -16.31 -14.17
C GLU A 142 -8.02 -15.40 -13.03
N GLY A 143 -7.13 -14.72 -12.32
CA GLY A 143 -7.49 -13.69 -11.34
C GLY A 143 -8.02 -14.21 -10.00
N GLN A 144 -8.01 -15.52 -9.77
CA GLN A 144 -8.32 -16.13 -8.47
C GLN A 144 -7.04 -16.57 -7.75
N GLY A 145 -6.91 -16.15 -6.48
CA GLY A 145 -5.82 -16.55 -5.61
C GLY A 145 -6.18 -17.81 -4.83
N GLN A 146 -5.35 -18.86 -4.91
CA GLN A 146 -5.50 -20.04 -4.04
C GLN A 146 -4.60 -19.90 -2.82
N ALA A 147 -5.18 -19.96 -1.62
CA ALA A 147 -4.44 -19.82 -0.37
C ALA A 147 -3.95 -21.16 0.19
N HIS A 148 -2.69 -21.20 0.59
CA HIS A 148 -2.13 -22.25 1.45
C HIS A 148 -1.71 -21.61 2.79
N GLN A 149 -2.22 -22.16 3.90
CA GLN A 149 -1.88 -21.70 5.24
C GLN A 149 -0.61 -22.41 5.72
N LEU A 150 0.39 -21.66 6.17
CA LEU A 150 1.58 -22.23 6.82
C LEU A 150 1.31 -22.32 8.33
N ILE A 151 1.57 -23.50 8.90
CA ILE A 151 1.33 -23.87 10.31
C ILE A 151 2.44 -23.32 11.19
#